data_AF-A0BAU4-F1
#
_entry.id   AF-A0BAU4-F1
#
_cell.length_a   1.000
_cell.length_b   1.000
_cell.length_c   1.000
_cell.angle_alpha   90.00
_cell.angle_beta   90.00
_cell.angle_gamma   90.00
#
_symmetry.space_group_name_H-M   'P 1'
#
loop_
_entity.id
_entity.type
_entity.pdbx_description
1 polymer ?
#
loop_
_entity_poly.entity_id
_entity_poly.type
_entity_poly.pdbx_seq_one_letter_code
_entity_poly.pdbx_strand_id
1 'polypeptide(L)'
;MNKDVEEKIRERIKSQYPFPPYQSQLDLSKDIYVSLAQGTKVSIFESPTGTGKSYALIEGALNYLEDIKSNTLIKVKQKCQIDDGMPDWFNEPDVELKLNPLRKPNENKQQKKHVKLVDDDAIFDYSSSEETQINLRGQSLNDKIIYCSRTHSQLKQFINEIRRSKHKVRVSTIGSRQQLCVNQSILSKANNNVNKLNHLCKSHKKQCSYYKSLDTLEQYTQEIFDINDLLTASKKCQSCPYYAAKELSLQADIICTPYQLLMESIDQYIEPIIIVDEAHNFGSALLQTESCEVSLSQLNIIVGGY
;
A
#
# COMPACT_ATOMS: atom_id res chain seq x y z
N MET A 1 -9.39 -17.30 -19.88
CA MET A 1 -10.71 -16.63 -19.82
C MET A 1 -11.28 -16.56 -21.24
N ASN A 2 -12.60 -16.50 -21.43
CA ASN A 2 -13.19 -16.39 -22.78
C ASN A 2 -12.98 -14.97 -23.35
N LYS A 3 -12.69 -14.83 -24.66
CA LYS A 3 -12.49 -13.53 -25.34
C LYS A 3 -13.69 -12.59 -25.18
N ASP A 4 -14.90 -13.13 -25.16
CA ASP A 4 -16.11 -12.33 -24.98
C ASP A 4 -16.21 -11.71 -23.57
N VAL A 5 -15.64 -12.39 -22.57
CA VAL A 5 -15.57 -11.91 -21.18
C VAL A 5 -14.52 -10.81 -21.06
N GLU A 6 -13.35 -11.00 -21.69
CA GLU A 6 -12.30 -9.97 -21.73
C GLU A 6 -12.78 -8.68 -22.40
N GLU A 7 -13.57 -8.78 -23.47
CA GLU A 7 -14.11 -7.59 -24.14
C GLU A 7 -15.18 -6.87 -23.30
N LYS A 8 -16.02 -7.62 -22.57
CA LYS A 8 -16.97 -7.02 -21.61
C LYS A 8 -16.25 -6.29 -20.47
N ILE A 9 -15.19 -6.88 -19.93
CA ILE A 9 -14.34 -6.25 -18.90
C ILE A 9 -13.72 -4.98 -19.47
N ARG A 10 -13.18 -5.04 -20.68
CA ARG A 10 -12.56 -3.91 -21.37
C ARG A 10 -13.53 -2.73 -21.52
N GLU A 11 -14.74 -2.96 -22.03
CA GLU A 11 -15.73 -1.89 -22.21
C GLU A 11 -16.26 -1.34 -20.87
N ARG A 12 -16.39 -2.19 -19.84
CA ARG A 12 -16.70 -1.72 -18.49
C ARG A 12 -15.61 -0.79 -17.97
N ILE A 13 -14.34 -1.22 -17.98
CA ILE A 13 -13.20 -0.42 -17.53
C ILE A 13 -13.16 0.92 -18.28
N LYS A 14 -13.31 0.88 -19.60
CA LYS A 14 -13.36 2.07 -20.46
C LYS A 14 -14.44 3.07 -20.05
N SER A 15 -15.61 2.60 -19.60
CA SER A 15 -16.69 3.46 -19.12
C SER A 15 -16.38 4.18 -17.80
N GLN A 16 -15.44 3.65 -17.00
CA GLN A 16 -15.07 4.23 -15.71
C GLN A 16 -14.07 5.38 -15.83
N TYR A 17 -13.27 5.40 -16.89
CA TYR A 17 -12.35 6.50 -17.14
C TYR A 17 -13.06 7.87 -17.15
N PRO A 18 -12.43 8.91 -16.57
CA PRO A 18 -12.98 10.26 -16.56
C PRO A 18 -12.79 11.00 -17.91
N PHE A 19 -12.04 10.43 -18.83
CA PHE A 19 -11.77 10.94 -20.18
C PHE A 19 -11.66 9.77 -21.17
N PRO A 20 -11.75 10.00 -22.50
CA PRO A 20 -11.52 8.94 -23.48
C PRO A 20 -10.10 8.38 -23.35
N PRO A 21 -9.90 7.12 -22.90
CA PRO A 21 -8.58 6.58 -22.63
C PRO A 21 -7.83 6.22 -23.92
N TYR A 22 -6.51 6.30 -23.88
CA TYR A 22 -5.67 5.75 -24.94
C TYR A 22 -5.79 4.23 -24.97
N GLN A 23 -5.58 3.65 -26.15
CA GLN A 23 -5.59 2.21 -26.35
C GLN A 23 -4.61 1.48 -25.40
N SER A 24 -3.41 2.02 -25.23
CA SER A 24 -2.40 1.47 -24.31
C SER A 24 -2.82 1.50 -22.84
N GLN A 25 -3.60 2.51 -22.43
CA GLN A 25 -4.16 2.57 -21.07
C GLN A 25 -5.20 1.49 -20.87
N LEU A 26 -6.11 1.32 -21.83
CA LEU A 26 -7.13 0.27 -21.78
C LEU A 26 -6.53 -1.13 -21.76
N ASP A 27 -5.54 -1.37 -22.61
CA ASP A 27 -4.86 -2.66 -22.68
C ASP A 27 -4.17 -2.98 -21.35
N LEU A 28 -3.45 -2.02 -20.77
CA LEU A 28 -2.82 -2.16 -19.46
C LEU A 28 -3.83 -2.39 -18.34
N SER A 29 -4.90 -1.59 -18.25
CA SER A 29 -5.93 -1.75 -17.22
C SER A 29 -6.61 -3.10 -17.27
N LYS A 30 -6.92 -3.56 -18.49
CA LYS A 30 -7.50 -4.88 -18.73
C LYS A 30 -6.51 -5.96 -18.31
N ASP A 31 -5.24 -5.88 -18.72
CA ASP A 31 -4.23 -6.88 -18.36
C ASP A 31 -3.99 -6.95 -16.84
N ILE A 32 -4.03 -5.80 -16.14
CA ILE A 32 -3.99 -5.73 -14.67
C ILE A 32 -5.20 -6.45 -14.07
N TYR A 33 -6.41 -6.11 -14.50
CA TYR A 33 -7.64 -6.73 -14.00
C TYR A 33 -7.61 -8.26 -14.20
N VAL A 34 -7.26 -8.70 -15.41
CA VAL A 34 -7.24 -10.14 -15.76
C VAL A 34 -6.21 -10.88 -14.91
N SER A 35 -5.04 -10.29 -14.70
CA SER A 35 -3.98 -10.90 -13.88
C SER A 35 -4.41 -11.06 -12.43
N LEU A 36 -5.12 -10.08 -11.87
CA LEU A 36 -5.70 -10.15 -10.54
C LEU A 36 -6.81 -11.22 -10.47
N ALA A 37 -7.73 -11.22 -11.44
CA ALA A 37 -8.85 -12.16 -11.50
C ALA A 37 -8.42 -13.63 -11.68
N GLN A 38 -7.30 -13.88 -12.36
CA GLN A 38 -6.73 -15.21 -12.52
C GLN A 38 -5.98 -15.70 -11.28
N GLY A 39 -5.78 -14.85 -10.27
CA GLY A 39 -4.99 -15.18 -9.08
C GLY A 39 -3.50 -15.31 -9.38
N THR A 40 -3.00 -14.64 -10.42
CA THR A 40 -1.58 -14.64 -10.78
C THR A 40 -0.77 -14.06 -9.63
N LYS A 41 0.20 -14.84 -9.13
CA LYS A 41 0.95 -14.47 -7.91
C LYS A 41 1.88 -13.27 -8.12
N VAL A 42 2.49 -13.14 -9.30
CA VAL A 42 3.36 -12.01 -9.66
C VAL A 42 3.13 -11.66 -11.12
N SER A 43 2.88 -10.38 -11.40
CA SER A 43 2.76 -9.84 -12.75
C SER A 43 3.64 -8.60 -12.89
N ILE A 44 4.33 -8.48 -14.02
CA ILE A 44 5.18 -7.33 -14.34
C ILE A 44 4.60 -6.66 -15.56
N PHE A 45 4.31 -5.37 -15.44
CA PHE A 45 3.77 -4.56 -16.52
C PHE A 45 4.73 -3.43 -16.84
N GLU A 46 5.04 -3.27 -18.11
CA GLU A 46 5.84 -2.15 -18.60
C GLU A 46 4.93 -1.15 -19.32
N SER A 47 5.08 0.12 -18.99
CA SER A 47 4.42 1.20 -19.72
C SER A 47 5.34 2.41 -19.82
N PRO A 48 5.47 3.02 -21.02
CA PRO A 48 6.26 4.23 -21.22
C PRO A 48 5.86 5.39 -20.29
N THR A 49 6.75 6.35 -20.09
CA THR A 49 6.44 7.59 -19.38
C THR A 49 5.46 8.45 -20.18
N GLY A 50 4.56 9.16 -19.49
CA GLY A 50 3.62 10.09 -20.14
C GLY A 50 2.34 9.46 -20.72
N THR A 51 2.15 8.14 -20.62
CA THR A 51 0.95 7.44 -21.10
C THR A 51 -0.19 7.35 -20.09
N GLY A 52 -0.07 8.01 -18.93
CA GLY A 52 -1.06 7.95 -17.86
C GLY A 52 -1.16 6.58 -17.19
N LYS A 53 0.00 6.01 -16.82
CA LYS A 53 0.15 4.74 -16.07
C LYS A 53 -0.76 4.67 -14.83
N SER A 54 -0.79 5.74 -14.07
CA SER A 54 -1.48 5.80 -12.78
C SER A 54 -2.99 5.62 -12.94
N TYR A 55 -3.63 6.25 -13.94
CA TYR A 55 -5.03 5.94 -14.28
C TYR A 55 -5.24 4.50 -14.71
N ALA A 56 -4.35 3.93 -15.54
CA ALA A 56 -4.53 2.54 -15.96
C ALA A 56 -4.46 1.55 -14.79
N LEU A 57 -3.56 1.81 -13.85
CA LEU A 57 -3.42 1.05 -12.62
C LEU A 57 -4.65 1.20 -11.71
N ILE A 58 -5.16 2.43 -11.55
CA ILE A 58 -6.39 2.71 -10.79
C ILE A 58 -7.57 1.95 -11.40
N GLU A 59 -7.83 2.14 -12.69
CA GLU A 59 -9.03 1.57 -13.33
C GLU A 59 -8.96 0.05 -13.39
N GLY A 60 -7.80 -0.55 -13.67
CA GLY A 60 -7.64 -2.00 -13.64
C GLY A 60 -7.84 -2.61 -12.25
N ALA A 61 -7.20 -2.03 -11.22
CA ALA A 61 -7.21 -2.59 -9.87
C ALA A 61 -8.51 -2.32 -9.11
N LEU A 62 -9.13 -1.15 -9.29
CA LEU A 62 -10.36 -0.80 -8.57
C LEU A 62 -11.60 -1.46 -9.15
N ASN A 63 -11.69 -1.67 -10.46
CA ASN A 63 -12.77 -2.49 -11.03
C ASN A 63 -12.72 -3.92 -10.47
N TYR A 64 -11.52 -4.50 -10.32
CA TYR A 64 -11.36 -5.81 -9.70
C TYR A 64 -11.79 -5.81 -8.22
N LEU A 65 -11.37 -4.78 -7.47
CA LEU A 65 -11.72 -4.64 -6.06
C LEU A 65 -13.24 -4.49 -5.83
N GLU A 66 -13.91 -3.72 -6.68
CA GLU A 66 -15.37 -3.58 -6.66
C GLU A 66 -16.08 -4.90 -6.95
N ASP A 67 -15.53 -5.72 -7.85
CA ASP A 67 -16.09 -7.02 -8.18
C ASP A 67 -15.95 -8.00 -7.02
N ILE A 68 -14.79 -8.09 -6.39
CA ILE A 68 -14.61 -8.93 -5.20
C ILE A 68 -15.60 -8.50 -4.12
N LYS A 69 -15.68 -7.21 -3.82
CA LYS A 69 -16.57 -6.69 -2.78
C LYS A 69 -18.03 -6.96 -3.09
N SER A 70 -18.45 -6.75 -4.34
CA SER A 70 -19.81 -7.04 -4.77
C SER A 70 -20.10 -8.52 -4.59
N ASN A 71 -19.19 -9.41 -5.02
CA ASN A 71 -19.34 -10.86 -4.88
C ASN A 71 -19.38 -11.30 -3.42
N THR A 72 -18.55 -10.73 -2.56
CA THR A 72 -18.58 -10.96 -1.10
C THR A 72 -19.92 -10.50 -0.52
N LEU A 73 -20.41 -9.32 -0.90
CA LEU A 73 -21.72 -8.82 -0.49
C LEU A 73 -22.86 -9.71 -0.98
N ILE A 74 -22.79 -10.24 -2.20
CA ILE A 74 -23.78 -11.18 -2.76
C ILE A 74 -23.75 -12.49 -1.96
N LYS A 75 -22.59 -13.07 -1.69
CA LYS A 75 -22.45 -14.28 -0.87
C LYS A 75 -22.99 -14.08 0.55
N VAL A 76 -22.74 -12.91 1.15
CA VAL A 76 -23.28 -12.53 2.47
C VAL A 76 -24.80 -12.34 2.40
N LYS A 77 -25.34 -11.68 1.37
CA LYS A 77 -26.78 -11.47 1.18
C LYS A 77 -27.54 -12.75 0.87
N GLN A 78 -26.98 -13.65 0.07
CA GLN A 78 -27.52 -14.99 -0.19
C GLN A 78 -27.56 -15.83 1.08
N LYS A 79 -26.55 -15.69 1.95
CA LYS A 79 -26.55 -16.32 3.29
C LYS A 79 -27.60 -15.71 4.23
N CYS A 80 -28.00 -14.46 4.00
CA CYS A 80 -29.01 -13.73 4.78
C CYS A 80 -30.40 -13.65 4.12
N GLN A 81 -30.64 -14.35 3.00
CA GLN A 81 -31.89 -14.38 2.21
C GLN A 81 -32.55 -13.01 1.97
N ILE A 82 -32.04 -12.24 1.01
CA ILE A 82 -32.88 -11.32 0.21
C ILE A 82 -32.46 -11.47 -1.25
N ASP A 83 -33.41 -11.89 -2.07
CA ASP A 83 -33.29 -12.14 -3.51
C ASP A 83 -33.74 -10.88 -4.25
N ASP A 84 -32.91 -10.36 -5.15
CA ASP A 84 -33.32 -9.42 -6.21
C ASP A 84 -32.26 -9.40 -7.32
N GLY A 85 -32.53 -10.19 -8.37
CA GLY A 85 -32.19 -9.95 -9.77
C GLY A 85 -30.72 -9.71 -10.14
N MET A 86 -29.98 -10.78 -10.45
CA MET A 86 -28.65 -10.70 -11.05
C MET A 86 -28.54 -11.50 -12.37
N PRO A 87 -27.70 -11.07 -13.33
CA PRO A 87 -27.68 -11.64 -14.69
C PRO A 87 -27.12 -13.07 -14.75
N ASP A 88 -27.68 -13.88 -15.65
CA ASP A 88 -27.50 -15.34 -15.71
C ASP A 88 -26.04 -15.84 -15.82
N TRP A 89 -25.13 -15.07 -16.42
CA TRP A 89 -23.71 -15.46 -16.54
C TRP A 89 -22.95 -15.41 -15.20
N PHE A 90 -23.55 -14.83 -14.17
CA PHE A 90 -22.98 -14.73 -12.83
C PHE A 90 -23.21 -16.00 -11.99
N ASN A 91 -24.12 -16.90 -12.41
CA ASN A 91 -24.52 -18.08 -11.64
C ASN A 91 -23.93 -19.40 -12.16
N GLU A 92 -22.96 -19.38 -13.09
CA GLU A 92 -22.31 -20.63 -13.51
C GLU A 92 -21.39 -21.16 -12.39
N PRO A 93 -21.49 -22.45 -12.01
CA PRO A 93 -20.70 -23.01 -10.91
C PRO A 93 -19.21 -23.01 -11.24
N ASP A 94 -18.42 -22.52 -10.28
CA ASP A 94 -16.96 -22.43 -10.31
C ASP A 94 -16.32 -23.71 -10.86
N VAL A 95 -15.53 -23.57 -11.92
CA VAL A 95 -14.57 -24.61 -12.32
C VAL A 95 -13.56 -24.73 -11.18
N GLU A 96 -13.59 -25.85 -10.45
CA GLU A 96 -12.60 -26.21 -9.43
C GLU A 96 -11.17 -25.98 -9.96
N LEU A 97 -10.53 -24.91 -9.48
CA LEU A 97 -9.10 -24.68 -9.66
C LEU A 97 -8.34 -25.68 -8.80
N LYS A 98 -8.09 -26.87 -9.35
CA LYS A 98 -7.17 -27.85 -8.76
C LYS A 98 -5.77 -27.27 -8.71
N LEU A 99 -5.34 -26.87 -7.51
CA LEU A 99 -3.96 -26.51 -7.20
C LEU A 99 -3.04 -27.71 -7.45
N ASN A 100 -2.20 -27.65 -8.49
CA ASN A 100 -1.12 -28.61 -8.68
C ASN A 100 0.13 -28.17 -7.87
N PRO A 101 0.77 -29.07 -7.11
CA PRO A 101 1.95 -28.72 -6.33
C PRO A 101 3.17 -28.44 -7.22
N LEU A 102 3.92 -27.43 -6.79
CA LEU A 102 5.04 -26.76 -7.45
C LEU A 102 6.18 -27.71 -7.87
N ARG A 103 6.66 -27.57 -9.12
CA ARG A 103 7.99 -28.05 -9.54
C ARG A 103 9.07 -27.13 -8.98
N LYS A 104 10.06 -27.69 -8.29
CA LYS A 104 11.25 -26.97 -7.80
C LYS A 104 12.10 -26.49 -8.99
N PRO A 105 12.60 -25.23 -9.01
CA PRO A 105 13.57 -24.79 -10.01
C PRO A 105 14.97 -25.31 -9.69
N ASN A 106 15.67 -25.76 -10.74
CA ASN A 106 17.06 -26.19 -10.70
C ASN A 106 18.00 -25.00 -10.54
N GLU A 107 18.99 -25.16 -9.67
CA GLU A 107 20.15 -24.28 -9.53
C GLU A 107 21.00 -24.29 -10.80
N ASN A 108 21.45 -23.12 -11.27
CA ASN A 108 22.72 -22.99 -11.98
C ASN A 108 23.28 -21.56 -11.99
N LYS A 109 24.41 -21.42 -11.27
CA LYS A 109 25.68 -20.75 -11.62
C LYS A 109 25.68 -19.30 -12.14
N GLN A 110 25.99 -18.42 -11.18
CA GLN A 110 26.92 -17.28 -11.22
C GLN A 110 27.53 -16.87 -12.56
N GLN A 111 27.48 -15.56 -12.85
CA GLN A 111 28.63 -14.81 -13.36
C GLN A 111 28.60 -13.36 -12.87
N LYS A 112 29.67 -12.97 -12.15
CA LYS A 112 29.94 -11.64 -11.61
C LYS A 112 30.27 -10.65 -12.74
N LYS A 113 29.71 -9.44 -12.71
CA LYS A 113 30.32 -8.28 -13.36
C LYS A 113 30.28 -7.07 -12.42
N HIS A 114 31.47 -6.54 -12.18
CA HIS A 114 31.75 -5.27 -11.51
C HIS A 114 31.03 -4.11 -12.22
N VAL A 115 30.31 -3.29 -11.46
CA VAL A 115 30.02 -1.89 -11.85
C VAL A 115 30.31 -1.00 -10.65
N LYS A 116 31.11 0.04 -10.90
CA LYS A 116 31.57 1.05 -9.93
C LYS A 116 30.45 2.05 -9.62
N LEU A 117 30.52 2.55 -8.38
CA LEU A 117 29.82 3.72 -7.79
C LEU A 117 29.86 4.93 -8.74
N VAL A 118 28.94 5.90 -8.75
CA VAL A 118 28.57 6.86 -7.70
C VAL A 118 27.29 7.59 -8.17
N ASP A 119 26.38 7.97 -7.28
CA ASP A 119 25.87 9.35 -7.14
C ASP A 119 24.93 9.48 -5.93
N ASP A 120 25.32 10.44 -5.09
CA ASP A 120 24.70 10.90 -3.86
C ASP A 120 23.30 11.45 -4.10
N ASP A 121 22.31 10.99 -3.34
CA ASP A 121 21.30 11.84 -2.69
C ASP A 121 20.30 11.00 -1.85
N ALA A 122 20.13 11.45 -0.60
CA ALA A 122 19.19 10.99 0.43
C ALA A 122 19.55 9.70 1.20
N ILE A 123 20.60 9.80 2.03
CA ILE A 123 20.75 8.96 3.23
C ILE A 123 19.64 9.35 4.21
N PHE A 124 18.70 8.44 4.49
CA PHE A 124 17.69 8.64 5.52
C PHE A 124 17.65 7.40 6.43
N ASP A 125 18.36 7.51 7.56
CA ASP A 125 18.52 6.47 8.57
C ASP A 125 17.22 6.34 9.39
N TYR A 126 16.42 5.33 9.07
CA TYR A 126 15.14 5.02 9.71
C TYR A 126 15.28 3.75 10.54
N SER A 127 15.40 3.87 11.87
CA SER A 127 15.40 2.69 12.74
C SER A 127 14.05 1.99 12.76
N SER A 128 14.07 0.72 12.33
CA SER A 128 12.97 -0.22 12.40
C SER A 128 12.51 -0.37 13.85
N SER A 129 11.19 -0.41 14.04
CA SER A 129 10.64 -0.53 15.38
C SER A 129 9.27 -1.18 15.31
N GLU A 130 9.02 -2.17 16.17
CA GLU A 130 7.86 -3.07 16.15
C GLU A 130 6.49 -2.38 16.10
N GLU A 131 6.39 -1.14 16.56
CA GLU A 131 5.13 -0.40 16.48
C GLU A 131 4.86 0.21 15.11
N THR A 132 5.81 0.33 14.18
CA THR A 132 5.53 0.88 12.82
C THR A 132 4.71 -0.06 11.94
N GLN A 133 4.51 -1.27 12.41
CA GLN A 133 3.80 -2.36 11.79
C GLN A 133 2.30 -2.06 11.69
N ILE A 134 1.70 -2.31 10.52
CA ILE A 134 0.23 -2.29 10.36
C ILE A 134 -0.28 -3.62 10.89
N ASN A 135 -1.03 -3.59 12.00
CA ASN A 135 -1.54 -4.81 12.62
C ASN A 135 -2.77 -5.34 11.87
N LEU A 136 -2.56 -5.96 10.70
CA LEU A 136 -3.60 -6.63 9.91
C LEU A 136 -3.77 -8.12 10.30
N ARG A 137 -3.19 -8.56 11.42
CA ARG A 137 -3.22 -9.96 11.86
C ARG A 137 -4.65 -10.45 12.00
N GLY A 138 -5.01 -11.48 11.24
CA GLY A 138 -6.29 -12.18 11.31
C GLY A 138 -7.39 -11.65 10.37
N GLN A 139 -7.11 -10.68 9.50
CA GLN A 139 -8.04 -10.25 8.45
C GLN A 139 -7.72 -10.94 7.11
N SER A 140 -8.76 -11.40 6.39
CA SER A 140 -8.63 -11.82 4.99
C SER A 140 -8.32 -10.60 4.13
N LEU A 141 -7.09 -10.49 3.62
CA LEU A 141 -6.64 -9.34 2.81
C LEU A 141 -6.98 -9.47 1.32
N ASN A 142 -7.73 -10.50 0.92
CA ASN A 142 -8.16 -10.71 -0.46
C ASN A 142 -8.98 -9.52 -1.04
N ASP A 143 -9.47 -8.63 -0.16
CA ASP A 143 -10.30 -7.48 -0.51
C ASP A 143 -9.57 -6.14 -0.24
N LYS A 144 -8.23 -6.14 -0.16
CA LYS A 144 -7.41 -4.94 0.09
C LYS A 144 -6.24 -4.82 -0.87
N ILE A 145 -5.96 -3.59 -1.28
CA ILE A 145 -4.82 -3.23 -2.12
C ILE A 145 -3.81 -2.44 -1.30
N ILE A 146 -2.56 -2.86 -1.30
CA ILE A 146 -1.45 -2.07 -0.78
C ILE A 146 -0.74 -1.43 -1.97
N TYR A 147 -0.92 -0.12 -2.13
CA TYR A 147 -0.20 0.66 -3.13
C TYR A 147 1.07 1.21 -2.51
N CYS A 148 2.20 0.95 -3.16
CA CYS A 148 3.47 1.49 -2.73
C CYS A 148 4.21 2.20 -3.85
N SER A 149 4.89 3.28 -3.47
CA SER A 149 5.69 4.11 -4.37
C SER A 149 6.94 4.62 -3.64
N ARG A 150 7.93 5.11 -4.39
CA ARG A 150 9.23 5.53 -3.86
C ARG A 150 9.13 6.79 -3.00
N THR A 151 8.25 7.72 -3.37
CA THR A 151 8.18 9.05 -2.77
C THR A 151 6.77 9.44 -2.33
N HIS A 152 6.67 10.32 -1.33
CA HIS A 152 5.38 10.85 -0.87
C HIS A 152 4.69 11.73 -1.91
N SER A 153 5.43 12.38 -2.81
CA SER A 153 4.84 13.13 -3.92
C SER A 153 4.11 12.22 -4.90
N GLN A 154 4.68 11.04 -5.21
CA GLN A 154 4.02 10.03 -6.05
C GLN A 154 2.77 9.45 -5.36
N LEU A 155 2.85 9.13 -4.05
CA LEU A 155 1.67 8.70 -3.29
C LEU A 155 0.56 9.77 -3.32
N LYS A 156 0.92 11.04 -3.13
CA LYS A 156 -0.03 12.17 -3.20
C LYS A 156 -0.63 12.30 -4.60
N GLN A 157 0.16 12.12 -5.65
CA GLN A 157 -0.34 12.13 -7.03
C GLN A 157 -1.37 11.02 -7.25
N PHE A 158 -1.04 9.78 -6.87
CA PHE A 158 -1.93 8.63 -6.98
C PHE A 158 -3.26 8.85 -6.23
N ILE A 159 -3.19 9.35 -4.98
CA ILE A 159 -4.40 9.65 -4.20
C ILE A 159 -5.25 10.73 -4.87
N ASN A 160 -4.64 11.77 -5.45
CA ASN A 160 -5.38 12.81 -6.17
C ASN A 160 -6.04 12.28 -7.44
N GLU A 161 -5.47 11.27 -8.08
CA GLU A 161 -6.09 10.60 -9.22
C GLU A 161 -7.25 9.71 -8.77
N ILE A 162 -7.13 8.99 -7.64
CA ILE A 162 -8.26 8.25 -7.03
C ILE A 162 -9.42 9.20 -6.73
N ARG A 163 -9.15 10.39 -6.17
CA ARG A 163 -10.19 11.41 -5.90
C ARG A 163 -10.95 11.86 -7.15
N ARG A 164 -10.36 11.71 -8.34
CA ARG A 164 -10.97 12.05 -9.63
C ARG A 164 -11.64 10.86 -10.30
N SER A 165 -11.38 9.65 -9.81
CA SER A 165 -12.03 8.43 -10.31
C SER A 165 -13.49 8.36 -9.87
N LYS A 166 -14.27 7.51 -10.54
CA LYS A 166 -15.68 7.26 -10.19
C LYS A 166 -15.84 6.26 -9.04
N HIS A 167 -14.74 5.60 -8.66
CA HIS A 167 -14.72 4.53 -7.67
C HIS A 167 -14.92 5.09 -6.26
N LYS A 168 -15.81 4.43 -5.50
CA LYS A 168 -16.06 4.77 -4.09
C LYS A 168 -15.23 3.86 -3.20
N VAL A 169 -14.07 4.36 -2.77
CA VAL A 169 -13.10 3.58 -2.01
C VAL A 169 -12.54 4.36 -0.83
N ARG A 170 -12.28 3.64 0.25
CA ARG A 170 -11.59 4.18 1.42
C ARG A 170 -10.09 4.03 1.28
N VAL A 171 -9.37 5.13 1.45
CA VAL A 171 -7.93 5.19 1.29
C VAL A 171 -7.29 5.73 2.57
N SER A 172 -6.31 5.02 3.09
CA SER A 172 -5.47 5.51 4.19
C SER A 172 -4.00 5.51 3.77
N THR A 173 -3.29 6.59 4.12
CA THR A 173 -1.85 6.70 3.89
C THR A 173 -1.10 6.46 5.18
N ILE A 174 -0.16 5.52 5.15
CA ILE A 174 0.74 5.26 6.27
C ILE A 174 2.05 6.02 6.03
N GLY A 175 2.57 6.61 7.11
CA GLY A 175 3.82 7.36 7.08
C GLY A 175 4.59 7.24 8.38
N SER A 176 5.80 7.80 8.39
CA SER A 176 6.67 7.78 9.56
C SER A 176 6.18 8.74 10.65
N ARG A 177 6.66 8.54 11.89
CA ARG A 177 6.40 9.50 12.99
C ARG A 177 6.93 10.90 12.67
N GLN A 178 7.99 11.02 11.89
CA GLN A 178 8.55 12.33 11.51
C GLN A 178 7.56 13.14 10.66
N GLN A 179 6.79 12.48 9.81
CA GLN A 179 5.82 13.12 8.93
C GLN A 179 4.47 13.34 9.61
N LEU A 180 4.08 12.43 10.50
CA LEU A 180 2.75 12.41 11.11
C LEU A 180 2.71 12.90 12.56
N CYS A 181 3.83 13.26 13.20
CA CYS A 181 3.77 13.79 14.56
C CYS A 181 3.35 15.27 14.55
N VAL A 182 2.34 15.62 15.34
CA VAL A 182 1.87 17.00 15.56
C VAL A 182 2.25 17.55 16.94
N ASN A 183 2.84 16.72 17.80
CA ASN A 183 3.21 17.13 19.15
C ASN A 183 4.53 17.90 19.14
N GLN A 184 4.44 19.23 19.18
CA GLN A 184 5.60 20.13 19.14
C GLN A 184 6.58 19.93 20.30
N SER A 185 6.12 19.49 21.47
CA SER A 185 6.99 19.22 22.62
C SER A 185 7.91 18.01 22.38
N ILE A 186 7.45 17.03 21.60
CA ILE A 186 8.23 15.84 21.25
C ILE A 186 9.14 16.14 20.05
N LEU A 187 8.63 16.86 19.04
CA LEU A 187 9.41 17.25 17.87
C LEU A 187 10.63 18.10 18.23
N SER A 188 10.43 19.13 19.08
CA SER A 188 11.51 19.99 19.57
C SER A 188 12.57 19.20 20.36
N LYS A 189 12.17 18.28 21.23
CA LYS A 189 13.09 17.41 21.98
C LYS A 189 13.86 16.43 21.11
N ALA A 190 13.24 15.95 20.03
CA ALA A 190 13.86 15.04 19.08
C ALA A 190 14.96 15.72 18.26
N ASN A 191 14.88 17.04 18.04
CA ASN A 191 15.86 17.83 17.30
C ASN A 191 16.22 17.21 15.94
N ASN A 192 15.19 16.94 15.13
CA ASN A 192 15.27 16.28 13.81
C ASN A 192 15.88 14.88 13.77
N ASN A 193 16.26 14.29 14.91
CA ASN A 193 16.74 12.92 14.97
C ASN A 193 15.56 11.93 15.01
N VAL A 194 15.42 11.13 13.96
CA VAL A 194 14.33 10.16 13.78
C VAL A 194 14.33 9.08 14.86
N ASN A 195 15.51 8.56 15.23
CA ASN A 195 15.66 7.52 16.24
C ASN A 195 15.25 8.06 17.62
N LYS A 196 15.67 9.29 17.94
CA LYS A 196 15.27 9.99 19.15
C LYS A 196 13.77 10.28 19.17
N LEU A 197 13.19 10.68 18.04
CA LEU A 197 11.75 10.90 17.89
C LEU A 197 10.96 9.63 18.19
N ASN A 198 11.38 8.51 17.57
CA ASN A 198 10.78 7.19 17.76
C ASN A 198 10.82 6.79 19.24
N HIS A 199 12.00 6.89 19.88
CA HIS A 199 12.18 6.58 21.29
C HIS A 199 11.30 7.46 22.19
N LEU A 200 11.35 8.79 22.01
CA LEU A 200 10.56 9.72 22.83
C LEU A 200 9.06 9.48 22.73
N CYS A 201 8.57 9.25 21.51
CA CYS A 201 7.16 8.97 21.25
C CYS A 201 6.70 7.68 21.95
N LYS A 202 7.53 6.63 21.92
CA LYS A 202 7.24 5.36 22.59
C LYS A 202 7.26 5.49 24.10
N SER A 203 8.33 6.05 24.66
CA SER A 203 8.50 6.16 26.11
C SER A 203 7.45 7.07 26.76
N HIS A 204 6.94 8.06 26.03
CA HIS A 204 5.93 9.00 26.52
C HIS A 204 4.54 8.80 25.90
N LYS A 205 4.26 7.61 25.34
CA LYS A 205 3.00 7.31 24.62
C LYS A 205 1.77 7.60 25.48
N LYS A 206 1.74 7.10 26.72
CA LYS A 206 0.62 7.28 27.66
C LYS A 206 0.46 8.72 28.15
N GLN A 207 1.52 9.53 28.09
CA GLN A 207 1.51 10.93 28.52
C GLN A 207 1.21 11.89 27.34
N CYS A 208 1.21 11.40 26.10
CA CYS A 208 0.94 12.20 24.93
C CYS A 208 -0.54 12.63 24.88
N SER A 209 -0.78 13.95 24.86
CA SER A 209 -2.12 14.52 24.75
C SER A 209 -2.88 14.01 23.53
N TYR A 210 -2.20 13.88 22.39
CA TYR A 210 -2.78 13.42 21.13
C TYR A 210 -3.08 11.92 21.10
N TYR A 211 -2.34 11.09 21.85
CA TYR A 211 -2.58 9.64 21.86
C TYR A 211 -3.85 9.28 22.64
N LYS A 212 -4.15 10.02 23.71
CA LYS A 212 -5.34 9.78 24.54
C LYS A 212 -6.66 10.05 23.81
N SER A 213 -6.66 10.92 22.82
CA SER A 213 -7.88 11.30 22.07
C SER A 213 -8.16 10.40 20.85
N LEU A 214 -7.56 9.20 20.79
CA LEU A 214 -7.79 8.26 19.68
C LEU A 214 -9.18 7.64 19.66
N ASP A 215 -9.93 7.68 20.78
CA ASP A 215 -11.31 7.17 20.85
C ASP A 215 -12.28 7.94 19.93
N THR A 216 -11.85 9.05 19.34
CA THR A 216 -12.62 9.91 18.44
C THR A 216 -12.37 9.64 16.94
N LEU A 217 -12.24 8.37 16.54
CA LEU A 217 -12.15 8.00 15.12
C LEU A 217 -13.40 8.41 14.31
N GLU A 218 -14.55 8.54 14.96
CA GLU A 218 -15.80 9.04 14.34
C GLU A 218 -15.64 10.44 13.72
N GLN A 219 -14.66 11.22 14.17
CA GLN A 219 -14.39 12.56 13.63
C GLN A 219 -13.65 12.53 12.29
N TYR A 220 -13.12 11.37 11.88
CA TYR A 220 -12.50 11.14 10.58
C TYR A 220 -13.57 10.71 9.57
N THR A 221 -14.39 11.68 9.14
CA THR A 221 -15.56 11.43 8.28
C THR A 221 -15.24 11.29 6.79
N GLN A 222 -14.01 11.61 6.36
CA GLN A 222 -13.59 11.50 4.97
C GLN A 222 -13.29 10.05 4.60
N GLU A 223 -13.46 9.70 3.32
CA GLU A 223 -13.14 8.36 2.83
C GLU A 223 -11.66 8.24 2.40
N ILE A 224 -11.05 9.34 1.96
CA ILE A 224 -9.71 9.36 1.36
C ILE A 224 -8.80 10.27 2.18
N PHE A 225 -7.80 9.68 2.82
CA PHE A 225 -6.83 10.38 3.65
C PHE A 225 -5.41 10.32 3.04
N ASP A 226 -4.92 11.47 2.58
CA ASP A 226 -3.48 11.69 2.43
C ASP A 226 -2.85 12.20 3.73
N ILE A 227 -1.52 12.33 3.75
CA ILE A 227 -0.77 12.78 4.94
C ILE A 227 -1.26 14.16 5.43
N ASN A 228 -1.53 15.10 4.53
CA ASN A 228 -1.96 16.45 4.92
C ASN A 228 -3.39 16.44 5.45
N ASP A 229 -4.27 15.61 4.90
CA ASP A 229 -5.63 15.45 5.41
C ASP A 229 -5.61 14.87 6.82
N LEU A 230 -4.79 13.84 7.05
CA LEU A 230 -4.58 13.26 8.38
C LEU A 230 -4.11 14.32 9.38
N LEU A 231 -3.10 15.11 9.01
CA LEU A 231 -2.58 16.19 9.86
C LEU A 231 -3.65 17.26 10.15
N THR A 232 -4.47 17.60 9.15
CA THR A 232 -5.52 18.62 9.27
C THR A 232 -6.67 18.13 10.15
N ALA A 233 -7.13 16.90 9.93
CA ALA A 233 -8.16 16.25 10.74
C ALA A 233 -7.68 16.12 12.20
N SER A 234 -6.47 15.60 12.40
CA SER A 234 -5.86 15.40 13.72
C SER A 234 -5.75 16.67 14.56
N LYS A 235 -5.44 17.80 13.93
CA LYS A 235 -5.39 19.11 14.62
C LYS A 235 -6.78 19.54 15.09
N LYS A 236 -7.83 19.27 14.31
CA LYS A 236 -9.23 19.57 14.67
C LYS A 236 -9.72 18.68 15.80
N CYS A 237 -9.46 17.37 15.72
CA CYS A 237 -9.91 16.39 16.70
C CYS A 237 -8.95 16.16 17.88
N GLN A 238 -7.82 16.89 17.93
CA GLN A 238 -6.78 16.74 18.95
C GLN A 238 -6.30 15.30 19.15
N SER A 239 -6.19 14.54 18.06
CA SER A 239 -5.75 13.13 18.08
C SER A 239 -4.41 12.92 17.36
N CYS A 240 -3.79 11.75 17.54
CA CYS A 240 -2.48 11.44 16.99
C CYS A 240 -2.61 10.93 15.55
N PRO A 241 -2.10 11.67 14.53
CA PRO A 241 -2.25 11.27 13.13
C PRO A 241 -1.58 9.93 12.83
N TYR A 242 -0.43 9.66 13.45
CA TYR A 242 0.33 8.43 13.26
C TYR A 242 -0.44 7.17 13.66
N TYR A 243 -1.17 7.22 14.78
CA TYR A 243 -1.98 6.08 15.24
C TYR A 243 -3.35 6.06 14.54
N ALA A 244 -3.94 7.23 14.28
CA ALA A 244 -5.18 7.32 13.53
C ALA A 244 -5.05 6.71 12.13
N ALA A 245 -3.95 7.00 11.41
CA ALA A 245 -3.69 6.43 10.09
C ALA A 245 -3.70 4.89 10.08
N LYS A 246 -3.19 4.27 11.14
CA LYS A 246 -3.16 2.81 11.30
C LYS A 246 -4.54 2.23 11.60
N GLU A 247 -5.33 2.88 12.44
CA GLU A 247 -6.70 2.44 12.69
C GLU A 247 -7.56 2.59 11.42
N LEU A 248 -7.39 3.71 10.70
CA LEU A 248 -8.05 3.94 9.43
C LEU A 248 -7.63 2.93 8.36
N SER A 249 -6.38 2.44 8.37
CA SER A 249 -5.94 1.41 7.42
C SER A 249 -6.54 0.03 7.68
N LEU A 250 -7.00 -0.26 8.92
CA LEU A 250 -7.79 -1.47 9.19
C LEU A 250 -9.12 -1.46 8.44
N GLN A 251 -9.65 -0.29 8.14
CA GLN A 251 -10.90 -0.12 7.41
C GLN A 251 -10.67 0.28 5.95
N ALA A 252 -9.47 0.69 5.57
CA ALA A 252 -9.18 1.09 4.21
C ALA A 252 -9.25 -0.08 3.23
N ASP A 253 -9.69 0.25 2.02
CA ASP A 253 -9.69 -0.63 0.86
C ASP A 253 -8.34 -0.56 0.15
N ILE A 254 -7.74 0.64 0.16
CA ILE A 254 -6.40 0.90 -0.36
C ILE A 254 -5.53 1.48 0.75
N ILE A 255 -4.36 0.89 0.95
CA ILE A 255 -3.33 1.40 1.85
C ILE A 255 -2.20 1.95 1.01
N CYS A 256 -1.95 3.24 1.10
CA CYS A 256 -0.83 3.91 0.44
C CYS A 256 0.36 3.96 1.40
N THR A 257 1.52 3.42 1.00
CA THR A 257 2.72 3.39 1.86
C THR A 257 4.01 3.53 1.04
N PRO A 258 5.06 4.17 1.57
CA PRO A 258 6.40 4.09 0.97
C PRO A 258 6.93 2.65 0.94
N TYR A 259 7.79 2.32 -0.03
CA TYR A 259 8.40 0.98 -0.14
C TYR A 259 9.11 0.56 1.15
N GLN A 260 9.89 1.46 1.74
CA GLN A 260 10.73 1.14 2.89
C GLN A 260 9.87 0.63 4.06
N LEU A 261 8.72 1.25 4.25
CA LEU A 261 7.81 0.88 5.33
C LEU A 261 7.05 -0.43 5.03
N LEU A 262 6.75 -0.69 3.75
CA LEU A 262 6.15 -1.95 3.35
C LEU A 262 7.08 -3.13 3.66
N MET A 263 8.37 -2.99 3.34
CA MET A 263 9.36 -4.07 3.52
C MET A 263 9.53 -4.48 4.98
N GLU A 264 9.60 -3.52 5.90
CA GLU A 264 9.71 -3.79 7.34
C GLU A 264 8.49 -4.56 7.90
N SER A 265 7.37 -4.59 7.16
CA SER A 265 6.11 -5.15 7.64
C SER A 265 5.57 -6.28 6.74
N ILE A 266 6.30 -6.69 5.70
CA ILE A 266 5.75 -7.55 4.64
C ILE A 266 5.35 -8.94 5.16
N ASP A 267 6.12 -9.49 6.10
CA ASP A 267 5.90 -10.81 6.71
C ASP A 267 4.61 -10.91 7.54
N GLN A 268 3.95 -9.77 7.80
CA GLN A 268 2.76 -9.72 8.64
C GLN A 268 1.46 -9.78 7.86
N TYR A 269 1.53 -9.64 6.54
CA TYR A 269 0.37 -9.64 5.67
C TYR A 269 0.13 -11.05 5.13
N ILE A 270 -1.07 -11.58 5.38
CA ILE A 270 -1.51 -12.85 4.81
C ILE A 270 -2.24 -12.52 3.49
N GLU A 271 -1.60 -12.84 2.37
CA GLU A 271 -2.15 -12.72 1.00
C GLU A 271 -2.65 -11.31 0.59
N PRO A 272 -1.88 -10.22 0.76
CA PRO A 272 -2.26 -8.92 0.23
C PRO A 272 -2.09 -8.82 -1.30
N ILE A 273 -2.94 -8.03 -1.96
CA ILE A 273 -2.65 -7.52 -3.31
C ILE A 273 -1.71 -6.33 -3.16
N ILE A 274 -0.44 -6.51 -3.55
CA ILE A 274 0.57 -5.45 -3.49
C ILE A 274 0.82 -4.91 -4.89
N ILE A 275 0.68 -3.60 -5.03
CA ILE A 275 1.02 -2.88 -6.26
C ILE A 275 2.26 -2.02 -5.97
N VAL A 276 3.34 -2.32 -6.70
CA VAL A 276 4.60 -1.59 -6.65
C VAL A 276 4.68 -0.73 -7.90
N ASP A 277 4.40 0.56 -7.77
CA ASP A 277 4.69 1.53 -8.85
C ASP A 277 6.21 1.72 -8.98
N GLU A 278 6.74 2.26 -10.07
CA GLU A 278 8.17 2.61 -10.24
C GLU A 278 9.21 1.62 -9.65
N ALA A 279 8.98 0.32 -9.85
CA ALA A 279 9.71 -0.76 -9.18
C ALA A 279 11.19 -0.91 -9.58
N HIS A 280 11.73 -0.05 -10.44
CA HIS A 280 13.13 -0.10 -10.87
C HIS A 280 14.12 0.12 -9.72
N ASN A 281 13.73 0.83 -8.66
CA ASN A 281 14.51 1.00 -7.43
C ASN A 281 14.12 0.00 -6.31
N PHE A 282 13.18 -0.89 -6.55
CA PHE A 282 12.64 -1.76 -5.51
C PHE A 282 13.70 -2.69 -4.93
N GLY A 283 14.55 -3.26 -5.80
CA GLY A 283 15.64 -4.15 -5.37
C GLY A 283 16.72 -3.43 -4.55
N SER A 284 17.11 -2.21 -4.93
CA SER A 284 18.09 -1.45 -4.16
C SER A 284 17.53 -0.97 -2.82
N ALA A 285 16.26 -0.60 -2.77
CA ALA A 285 15.58 -0.27 -1.52
C ALA A 285 15.55 -1.48 -0.56
N LEU A 286 15.27 -2.68 -1.07
CA LEU A 286 15.31 -3.91 -0.26
C LEU A 286 16.71 -4.17 0.32
N LEU A 287 17.75 -4.07 -0.52
CA LEU A 287 19.13 -4.27 -0.07
C LEU A 287 19.53 -3.27 1.01
N GLN A 288 19.08 -2.02 0.92
CA GLN A 288 19.35 -1.00 1.93
C GLN A 288 18.70 -1.34 3.27
N THR A 289 17.45 -1.79 3.28
CA THR A 289 16.73 -2.17 4.51
C THR A 289 17.38 -3.36 5.22
N GLU A 290 17.92 -4.32 4.47
CA GLU A 290 18.58 -5.52 5.02
C GLU A 290 20.08 -5.32 5.30
N SER A 291 20.65 -4.18 4.90
CA SER A 291 22.06 -3.85 5.12
C SER A 291 22.26 -3.00 6.36
N CYS A 292 23.34 -3.26 7.08
CA CYS A 292 23.79 -2.40 8.17
C CYS A 292 25.30 -2.16 8.01
N GLU A 293 25.69 -0.88 8.06
CA GLU A 293 27.09 -0.48 8.11
C GLU A 293 27.43 -0.03 9.53
N VAL A 294 28.53 -0.54 10.05
CA VAL A 294 29.02 -0.17 11.37
C VAL A 294 30.35 0.56 11.21
N SER A 295 30.37 1.82 11.61
CA SER A 295 31.57 2.63 11.62
C SER A 295 32.49 2.26 12.79
N LEU A 296 33.80 2.49 12.63
CA LEU A 296 34.78 2.29 13.69
C LEU A 296 34.46 3.13 14.94
N SER A 297 33.93 4.34 14.77
CA SER A 297 33.51 5.20 15.89
C SER A 297 32.36 4.59 16.67
N GLN A 298 31.36 3.99 16.00
CA GLN A 298 30.28 3.25 16.66
C GLN A 298 30.81 2.00 17.40
N LEU A 299 31.75 1.26 16.80
CA LEU A 299 32.40 0.13 17.48
C LEU A 299 33.16 0.56 18.72
N ASN A 300 33.90 1.67 18.67
CA ASN A 300 34.65 2.19 19.82
C ASN A 300 33.73 2.62 20.98
N ILE A 301 32.54 3.15 20.68
CA ILE A 301 31.51 3.44 21.70
C ILE A 301 31.04 2.14 22.38
N ILE A 302 30.87 1.06 21.63
CA ILE A 302 30.39 -0.23 22.14
C ILE A 302 31.47 -0.96 22.95
N VAL A 303 32.72 -0.95 22.48
CA VAL A 303 33.84 -1.67 23.09
C VAL A 303 34.36 -0.98 24.37
N GLY A 304 34.04 0.30 24.56
CA GLY A 304 34.36 1.04 25.78
C GLY A 304 35.70 1.77 25.65
N GLY A 305 35.62 3.06 25.31
CA GLY A 305 36.67 4.03 25.58
C GLY A 305 36.13 5.09 26.54
N TYR A 306 36.65 5.07 27.76
CA TYR A 306 36.73 6.24 28.63
C TYR A 306 37.50 7.37 27.94
#